data_AF-A0A8K0D0D3-F1
#
_entry.id   AF-A0A8K0D0D3-F1
#
_cell.length_a   1.000
_cell.length_b   1.000
_cell.length_c   1.000
_cell.angle_alpha   90.00
_cell.angle_beta   90.00
_cell.angle_gamma   90.00
#
_symmetry.space_group_name_H-M   'P 1'
#
loop_
_entity.id
_entity.type
_entity.pdbx_description
1 polymer ?
#
loop_
_entity_poly.entity_id
_entity_poly.type
_entity_poly.pdbx_seq_one_letter_code
_entity_poly.pdbx_strand_id
1 'polypeptide(L)'
;MAVDLFGRSKRNNKVIQRAAGPPGVGFKLNQDGNFDLGNKILTNIGDPINEFDAVNMRSALTCEQNSDVISARKRRITDVGNPQKDTDVVNNKYVKQMISNLADPAEEQDAATKRYVDVKFRGNRHMRIDDTTKHFTARNLKIINLSYPDNPTDAASKLYVDDSVRNFEEKITIINNVLKVLLGNMMRNIITNLNKLNDQLHVTPQSEMTIE
;
A
#
# COMPACT_ATOMS: atom_id res chain seq x y z
N MET A 1 -12.64 86.59 30.10
CA MET A 1 -12.87 86.00 31.44
C MET A 1 -12.34 84.59 31.42
N ALA A 2 -11.46 84.23 32.36
CA ALA A 2 -10.90 82.88 32.45
C ALA A 2 -11.97 81.93 33.01
N VAL A 3 -12.29 80.89 32.24
CA VAL A 3 -13.08 79.73 32.67
C VAL A 3 -12.11 78.56 32.89
N ASP A 4 -12.38 77.69 33.88
CA ASP A 4 -11.58 76.48 34.06
C ASP A 4 -11.86 75.44 32.94
N LEU A 5 -11.09 74.35 32.93
CA LEU A 5 -11.24 73.23 31.97
C LEU A 5 -12.64 72.58 31.99
N PHE A 6 -13.50 72.94 32.95
CA PHE A 6 -14.88 72.47 33.09
C PHE A 6 -15.91 73.59 32.88
N GLY A 7 -15.50 74.72 32.29
CA GLY A 7 -16.40 75.83 31.94
C GLY A 7 -16.92 76.65 33.12
N ARG A 8 -16.32 76.54 34.32
CA ARG A 8 -16.74 77.31 35.49
C ARG A 8 -16.10 78.69 35.48
N SER A 9 -16.91 79.74 35.50
CA SER A 9 -16.46 81.13 35.58
C SER A 9 -16.28 81.59 37.03
N LYS A 10 -15.09 82.08 37.41
CA LYS A 10 -14.89 82.78 38.69
C LYS A 10 -15.53 84.18 38.63
N ARG A 11 -16.63 84.40 39.36
CA ARG A 11 -17.12 85.74 39.69
C ARG A 11 -17.64 85.80 41.14
N ASN A 12 -16.98 86.68 41.91
CA ASN A 12 -17.39 87.43 43.10
C ASN A 12 -18.56 86.92 43.94
N ASN A 13 -18.22 86.33 45.10
CA ASN A 13 -18.85 86.46 46.43
C ASN A 13 -20.37 86.65 46.54
N LYS A 14 -21.16 85.80 45.86
CA LYS A 14 -22.55 85.54 46.26
C LYS A 14 -22.85 84.07 46.00
N VAL A 15 -23.22 83.33 47.05
CA VAL A 15 -23.57 81.90 46.99
C VAL A 15 -24.86 81.77 46.19
N ILE A 16 -24.73 81.80 44.86
CA ILE A 16 -25.77 81.33 43.95
C ILE A 16 -25.37 79.88 43.70
N GLN A 17 -26.10 78.93 44.27
CA GLN A 17 -26.08 77.53 43.81
C GLN A 17 -26.53 77.54 42.34
N ARG A 18 -25.59 77.83 41.45
CA ARG A 18 -25.78 77.61 40.02
C ARG A 18 -25.76 76.11 39.88
N ALA A 19 -26.92 75.53 39.60
CA ALA A 19 -27.04 74.13 39.24
C ALA A 19 -25.92 73.83 38.23
N ALA A 20 -25.07 72.86 38.57
CA ALA A 20 -24.12 72.35 37.61
C ALA A 20 -24.91 71.98 36.35
N GLY A 21 -24.37 72.31 35.16
CA GLY A 21 -24.99 71.85 33.93
C GLY A 21 -25.25 70.34 34.02
N PRO A 22 -26.30 69.83 33.34
CA PRO A 22 -26.57 68.40 33.35
C PRO A 22 -25.27 67.65 33.03
N PRO A 23 -24.95 66.56 33.76
CA PRO A 23 -23.73 65.81 33.54
C PRO A 23 -23.55 65.56 32.04
N GLY A 24 -22.37 65.92 31.52
CA GLY A 24 -22.06 65.66 30.11
C GLY A 24 -22.34 64.19 29.80
N VAL A 25 -22.84 63.91 28.59
CA VAL A 25 -23.00 62.54 28.09
C VAL A 25 -21.60 61.99 27.75
N GLY A 26 -20.73 61.93 28.76
CA GLY A 26 -19.36 61.47 28.68
C GLY A 26 -19.22 60.02 29.18
N PHE A 27 -18.01 59.49 29.04
CA PHE A 27 -17.68 58.15 29.49
C PHE A 27 -17.74 58.08 31.02
N LYS A 28 -18.38 57.02 31.54
CA LYS A 28 -18.37 56.73 32.97
C LYS A 28 -17.13 55.89 33.28
N LEU A 29 -16.57 56.02 34.48
CA LEU A 29 -15.56 55.08 34.95
C LEU A 29 -16.26 53.93 35.67
N ASN A 30 -15.86 52.69 35.38
CA ASN A 30 -16.28 51.54 36.16
C ASN A 30 -15.52 51.49 37.51
N GLN A 31 -15.84 50.52 38.35
CA GLN A 31 -15.19 50.39 39.68
C GLN A 31 -13.69 50.09 39.58
N ASP A 32 -13.22 49.56 38.45
CA ASP A 32 -11.81 49.29 38.16
C ASP A 32 -11.09 50.50 37.55
N GLY A 33 -11.78 51.64 37.34
CA GLY A 33 -11.22 52.84 36.73
C GLY A 33 -11.17 52.84 35.20
N ASN A 34 -11.83 51.88 34.53
CA ASN A 34 -11.89 51.79 33.08
C ASN A 34 -13.07 52.59 32.49
N PHE A 35 -12.94 53.09 31.27
CA PHE A 35 -14.02 53.78 30.56
C PHE A 35 -15.13 52.81 30.14
N ASP A 36 -16.36 53.05 30.60
CA ASP A 36 -17.59 52.37 30.18
C ASP A 36 -18.30 53.21 29.10
N LEU A 37 -18.44 52.61 27.91
CA LEU A 37 -19.13 53.20 26.76
C LEU A 37 -20.65 53.02 26.83
N GLY A 38 -21.20 52.21 27.73
CA GLY A 38 -22.64 51.97 27.85
C GLY A 38 -23.25 51.48 26.54
N ASN A 39 -22.60 50.48 25.90
CA ASN A 39 -22.95 49.93 24.58
C ASN A 39 -22.87 50.92 23.40
N LYS A 40 -22.19 52.06 23.56
CA LYS A 40 -21.93 52.99 22.45
C LYS A 40 -20.77 52.51 21.60
N ILE A 41 -20.77 52.93 20.33
CA ILE A 41 -19.72 52.64 19.36
C ILE A 41 -18.64 53.73 19.45
N LEU A 42 -17.38 53.32 19.52
CA LEU A 42 -16.24 54.22 19.35
C LEU A 42 -15.88 54.31 17.86
N THR A 43 -15.88 55.51 17.31
CA THR A 43 -15.60 55.77 15.89
C THR A 43 -14.32 56.57 15.72
N ASN A 44 -13.74 56.58 14.52
CA ASN A 44 -12.50 57.30 14.18
C ASN A 44 -11.28 56.92 15.04
N ILE A 45 -11.17 55.65 15.40
CA ILE A 45 -9.97 55.11 16.06
C ILE A 45 -8.87 54.95 15.00
N GLY A 46 -7.69 55.52 15.25
CA GLY A 46 -6.51 55.33 14.41
C GLY A 46 -5.94 53.91 14.48
N ASP A 47 -4.86 53.65 13.76
CA ASP A 47 -4.11 52.38 13.94
C ASP A 47 -3.40 52.37 15.30
N PRO A 48 -3.33 51.22 15.99
CA PRO A 48 -2.59 51.09 17.23
C PRO A 48 -1.09 51.29 16.96
N ILE A 49 -0.42 52.05 17.83
CA ILE A 49 1.03 52.32 17.75
C ILE A 49 1.76 51.54 18.86
N ASN A 50 1.15 51.44 20.04
CA ASN A 50 1.69 50.74 21.21
C ASN A 50 0.88 49.47 21.53
N GLU A 51 1.48 48.60 22.36
CA GLU A 51 0.91 47.30 22.73
C GLU A 51 -0.43 47.36 23.48
N PHE A 52 -0.75 48.49 24.11
CA PHE A 52 -1.98 48.70 24.89
C PHE A 52 -2.98 49.64 24.22
N ASP A 53 -2.73 50.02 22.97
CA ASP A 53 -3.65 50.89 22.23
C ASP A 53 -4.93 50.12 21.86
N ALA A 54 -6.05 50.85 21.80
CA ALA A 54 -7.26 50.31 21.24
C ALA A 54 -7.05 49.98 19.75
N VAL A 55 -7.39 48.76 19.35
CA VAL A 55 -7.26 48.31 17.95
C VAL A 55 -8.53 48.63 17.17
N ASN A 56 -8.39 49.12 15.95
CA ASN A 56 -9.51 49.21 15.02
C ASN A 56 -9.74 47.83 14.34
N MET A 57 -10.92 47.65 13.72
CA MET A 57 -11.28 46.36 13.11
C MET A 57 -10.31 45.96 11.99
N ARG A 58 -9.82 46.92 11.21
CA ARG A 58 -8.86 46.65 10.13
C ARG A 58 -7.57 46.07 10.72
N SER A 59 -6.99 46.72 11.73
CA SER A 59 -5.76 46.25 12.38
C SER A 59 -5.96 44.91 13.12
N ALA A 60 -7.14 44.66 13.67
CA ALA A 60 -7.45 43.40 14.36
C ALA A 60 -7.59 42.21 13.38
N LEU A 61 -7.99 42.48 12.13
CA LEU A 61 -8.13 41.47 11.08
C LEU A 61 -6.83 41.23 10.31
N THR A 62 -5.88 42.17 10.37
CA THR A 62 -4.53 42.00 9.82
C THR A 62 -3.63 41.39 10.89
N CYS A 63 -3.25 40.12 10.72
CA CYS A 63 -2.18 39.53 11.52
C CYS A 63 -0.84 40.09 11.03
N GLU A 64 -0.42 41.24 11.54
CA GLU A 64 0.90 41.80 11.25
C GLU A 64 1.68 41.99 12.56
N GLN A 65 2.19 40.91 13.16
CA GLN A 65 3.29 40.98 14.15
C GLN A 65 4.13 39.69 14.24
N ASN A 66 5.45 39.86 14.03
CA ASN A 66 6.62 39.15 14.57
C ASN A 66 6.72 37.60 14.55
N SER A 67 5.76 36.88 13.99
CA SER A 67 5.92 35.45 13.69
C SER A 67 4.93 35.05 12.60
N ASP A 68 5.41 34.45 11.51
CA ASP A 68 4.59 33.94 10.40
C ASP A 68 3.67 32.76 10.81
N VAL A 69 3.43 32.54 12.10
CA VAL A 69 2.76 31.36 12.65
C VAL A 69 1.54 31.75 13.50
N ILE A 70 0.36 31.33 13.04
CA ILE A 70 -0.88 31.37 13.82
C ILE A 70 -1.01 30.05 14.61
N SER A 71 -1.00 30.11 15.95
CA SER A 71 -1.17 28.93 16.80
C SER A 71 -2.54 28.90 17.49
N ALA A 72 -3.36 27.90 17.17
CA ALA A 72 -4.59 27.60 17.92
C ALA A 72 -4.32 26.89 19.26
N ARG A 73 -3.06 26.55 19.57
CA ARG A 73 -2.69 25.59 20.63
C ARG A 73 -3.45 24.27 20.40
N LYS A 74 -4.08 23.70 21.42
CA LYS A 74 -4.91 22.47 21.31
C LYS A 74 -6.39 22.77 21.06
N ARG A 75 -6.74 23.99 20.64
CA ARG A 75 -8.13 24.37 20.32
C ARG A 75 -8.47 24.01 18.89
N ARG A 76 -9.75 23.74 18.64
CA ARG A 76 -10.28 23.45 17.30
C ARG A 76 -10.49 24.75 16.52
N ILE A 77 -10.16 24.73 15.24
CA ILE A 77 -10.60 25.72 14.27
C ILE A 77 -11.82 25.11 13.57
N THR A 78 -12.97 25.77 13.66
CA THR A 78 -14.22 25.32 13.02
C THR A 78 -14.53 26.14 11.78
N ASP A 79 -15.48 25.66 10.97
CA ASP A 79 -16.02 26.40 9.80
C ASP A 79 -14.98 26.78 8.73
N VAL A 80 -13.89 26.01 8.66
CA VAL A 80 -12.88 26.12 7.60
C VAL A 80 -13.48 25.67 6.28
N GLY A 81 -13.59 26.59 5.32
CA GLY A 81 -14.03 26.32 3.95
C GLY A 81 -13.08 25.42 3.16
N ASN A 82 -13.45 25.10 1.92
CA ASN A 82 -12.52 24.44 1.00
C ASN A 82 -11.41 25.42 0.57
N PRO A 83 -10.16 24.96 0.44
CA PRO A 83 -9.08 25.81 -0.03
C PRO A 83 -9.36 26.31 -1.44
N GLN A 84 -9.02 27.58 -1.71
CA GLN A 84 -9.09 28.22 -3.03
C GLN A 84 -7.69 28.48 -3.61
N LYS A 85 -6.66 28.55 -2.74
CA LYS A 85 -5.26 28.72 -3.09
C LYS A 85 -4.39 27.64 -2.44
N ASP A 86 -3.20 27.43 -2.99
CA ASP A 86 -2.25 26.41 -2.51
C ASP A 86 -1.75 26.65 -1.08
N THR A 87 -1.85 27.90 -0.60
CA THR A 87 -1.45 28.31 0.76
C THR A 87 -2.58 28.25 1.77
N ASP A 88 -3.81 27.91 1.36
CA ASP A 88 -4.95 27.91 2.25
C ASP A 88 -4.90 26.70 3.21
N VAL A 89 -5.47 26.89 4.40
CA VAL A 89 -5.72 25.78 5.32
C VAL A 89 -6.69 24.77 4.70
N VAL A 90 -6.38 23.48 4.85
CA VAL A 90 -7.19 22.40 4.25
C VAL A 90 -8.08 21.74 5.30
N ASN A 91 -9.37 21.59 4.99
CA ASN A 91 -10.30 20.84 5.82
C ASN A 91 -10.32 19.34 5.47
N ASN A 92 -10.71 18.48 6.43
CA ASN A 92 -10.71 17.02 6.24
C ASN A 92 -11.67 16.53 5.14
N LYS A 93 -12.81 17.20 4.93
CA LYS A 93 -13.75 16.83 3.88
C LYS A 93 -13.11 16.95 2.50
N TYR A 94 -12.36 18.03 2.27
CA TYR A 94 -11.62 18.25 1.04
C TYR A 94 -10.56 17.16 0.80
N VAL A 95 -9.73 16.87 1.81
CA VAL A 95 -8.68 15.81 1.71
C VAL A 95 -9.29 14.45 1.38
N LYS A 96 -10.39 14.08 2.05
CA LYS A 96 -11.09 12.81 1.78
C LYS A 96 -11.58 12.70 0.35
N GLN A 97 -12.14 13.78 -0.21
CA GLN A 97 -12.60 13.80 -1.60
C GLN A 97 -11.45 13.66 -2.60
N MET A 98 -10.30 14.28 -2.32
CA MET A 98 -9.12 14.18 -3.18
C MET A 98 -8.56 12.75 -3.18
N ILE A 99 -8.44 12.12 -2.02
CA ILE A 99 -7.91 10.75 -1.90
C ILE A 99 -8.90 9.71 -2.47
N SER A 100 -10.21 9.92 -2.32
CA SER A 100 -11.21 8.99 -2.87
C SER A 100 -11.29 9.01 -4.40
N ASN A 101 -10.84 10.11 -5.02
CA ASN A 101 -10.92 10.34 -6.46
C ASN A 101 -9.54 10.29 -7.14
N LEU A 102 -8.57 9.62 -6.54
CA LEU A 102 -7.28 9.37 -7.19
C LEU A 102 -7.49 8.62 -8.51
N ALA A 103 -6.82 9.10 -9.56
CA ALA A 103 -6.72 8.37 -10.81
C ALA A 103 -5.80 7.15 -10.63
N ASP A 104 -5.81 6.25 -11.62
CA ASP A 104 -4.79 5.21 -11.67
C ASP A 104 -3.40 5.87 -11.85
N PRO A 105 -2.37 5.39 -11.13
CA PRO A 105 -1.03 5.97 -11.18
C PRO A 105 -0.44 5.86 -12.60
N ALA A 106 0.19 6.94 -13.05
CA ALA A 106 0.87 7.04 -14.34
C ALA A 106 2.41 7.03 -14.17
N GLU A 107 2.91 7.66 -13.12
CA GLU A 107 4.33 7.76 -12.78
C GLU A 107 4.69 6.88 -11.58
N GLU A 108 5.98 6.61 -11.38
CA GLU A 108 6.46 5.72 -10.30
C GLU A 108 6.18 6.26 -8.88
N GLN A 109 6.11 7.59 -8.74
CA GLN A 109 5.86 8.25 -7.46
C GLN A 109 4.37 8.44 -7.15
N ASP A 110 3.47 8.08 -8.07
CA ASP A 110 2.05 8.25 -7.87
C ASP A 110 1.50 7.28 -6.81
N ALA A 111 0.54 7.77 -6.02
CA ALA A 111 -0.20 6.92 -5.10
C ALA A 111 -1.07 5.92 -5.89
N ALA A 112 -0.92 4.63 -5.61
CA ALA A 112 -1.70 3.60 -6.27
C ALA A 112 -3.11 3.45 -5.65
N THR A 113 -4.15 3.43 -6.49
CA THR A 113 -5.50 3.06 -6.04
C THR A 113 -5.58 1.57 -5.74
N LYS A 114 -6.45 1.17 -4.80
CA LYS A 114 -6.71 -0.25 -4.53
C LYS A 114 -7.16 -0.98 -5.81
N ARG A 115 -7.99 -0.33 -6.64
CA ARG A 115 -8.46 -0.87 -7.92
C ARG A 115 -7.29 -1.11 -8.87
N TYR A 116 -6.38 -0.15 -9.03
CA TYR A 116 -5.20 -0.29 -9.87
C TYR A 116 -4.37 -1.52 -9.48
N VAL A 117 -4.06 -1.66 -8.19
CA VAL A 117 -3.34 -2.82 -7.65
C VAL A 117 -4.14 -4.09 -7.92
N ASP A 118 -5.41 -4.15 -7.54
CA ASP A 118 -6.25 -5.33 -7.78
C ASP A 118 -6.26 -5.74 -9.26
N VAL A 119 -6.42 -4.82 -10.21
CA VAL A 119 -6.44 -5.15 -11.64
C VAL A 119 -5.09 -5.64 -12.13
N LYS A 120 -3.99 -4.96 -11.77
CA LYS A 120 -2.63 -5.32 -12.21
C LYS A 120 -2.20 -6.69 -11.69
N PHE A 121 -2.63 -7.07 -10.49
CA PHE A 121 -2.25 -8.33 -9.85
C PHE A 121 -3.27 -9.47 -10.04
N ARG A 122 -4.57 -9.18 -10.23
CA ARG A 122 -5.61 -10.21 -10.51
C ARG A 122 -5.64 -10.68 -11.96
N GLY A 123 -5.04 -9.95 -12.89
CA GLY A 123 -4.94 -10.35 -14.30
C GLY A 123 -4.02 -11.57 -14.51
N ASN A 124 -4.55 -12.77 -14.32
CA ASN A 124 -4.13 -14.08 -14.88
C ASN A 124 -2.66 -14.54 -14.83
N ARG A 125 -1.74 -13.81 -14.20
CA ARG A 125 -0.29 -14.10 -14.30
C ARG A 125 0.35 -14.73 -13.06
N HIS A 126 -0.42 -15.01 -12.03
CA HIS A 126 0.12 -15.57 -10.80
C HIS A 126 -0.58 -16.87 -10.45
N MET A 127 0.21 -17.86 -9.99
CA MET A 127 -0.32 -19.07 -9.37
C MET A 127 -1.20 -18.62 -8.21
N ARG A 128 -2.52 -18.73 -8.38
CA ARG A 128 -3.45 -18.37 -7.32
C ARG A 128 -3.49 -19.53 -6.34
N ILE A 129 -3.48 -19.20 -5.06
CA ILE A 129 -3.91 -20.15 -4.04
C ILE A 129 -5.39 -20.39 -4.28
N ASP A 130 -5.76 -21.64 -4.53
CA ASP A 130 -7.14 -22.07 -4.51
C ASP A 130 -7.66 -21.92 -3.08
N ASP A 131 -8.66 -21.06 -2.88
CA ASP A 131 -9.08 -20.65 -1.53
C ASP A 131 -9.67 -21.80 -0.72
N THR A 132 -10.12 -22.86 -1.40
CA THR A 132 -10.72 -24.07 -0.81
C THR A 132 -9.66 -25.10 -0.43
N THR A 133 -8.75 -25.42 -1.35
CA THR A 133 -7.73 -26.47 -1.16
C THR A 133 -6.41 -25.94 -0.62
N LYS A 134 -6.23 -24.62 -0.59
CA LYS A 134 -4.97 -23.94 -0.25
C LYS A 134 -3.78 -24.37 -1.13
N HIS A 135 -4.05 -24.93 -2.31
CA HIS A 135 -3.04 -25.33 -3.28
C HIS A 135 -2.80 -24.25 -4.33
N PHE A 136 -1.57 -24.15 -4.82
CA PHE A 136 -1.31 -23.35 -6.01
C PHE A 136 -1.85 -24.07 -7.25
N THR A 137 -2.73 -23.42 -8.01
CA THR A 137 -3.22 -23.95 -9.29
C THR A 137 -2.61 -23.18 -10.47
N ALA A 138 -2.00 -23.92 -11.40
CA ALA A 138 -1.59 -23.39 -12.70
C ALA A 138 -2.79 -23.25 -13.67
N ARG A 139 -3.97 -23.78 -13.30
CA ARG A 139 -5.14 -23.91 -14.18
C ARG A 139 -4.73 -24.59 -15.49
N ASN A 140 -5.01 -23.96 -16.64
CA ASN A 140 -4.63 -24.46 -17.96
C ASN A 140 -3.34 -23.81 -18.49
N LEU A 141 -2.53 -23.20 -17.62
CA LEU A 141 -1.23 -22.62 -17.99
C LEU A 141 -0.10 -23.64 -17.82
N LYS A 142 0.92 -23.51 -18.67
CA LYS A 142 2.14 -24.33 -18.57
C LYS A 142 3.06 -23.78 -17.47
N ILE A 143 3.67 -24.69 -16.71
CA ILE A 143 4.83 -24.39 -15.87
C ILE A 143 6.07 -24.67 -16.72
N ILE A 144 6.90 -23.66 -16.95
CA ILE A 144 8.12 -23.74 -17.76
C ILE A 144 9.35 -23.42 -16.90
N ASN A 145 10.54 -23.77 -17.38
CA ASN A 145 11.82 -23.56 -16.69
C ASN A 145 11.89 -24.24 -15.31
N LEU A 146 11.26 -25.40 -15.18
CA LEU A 146 11.39 -26.25 -13.99
C LEU A 146 12.66 -27.11 -14.13
N SER A 147 13.59 -26.95 -13.20
CA SER A 147 14.83 -27.74 -13.13
C SER A 147 14.53 -29.20 -12.77
N TYR A 148 15.58 -30.03 -12.75
CA TYR A 148 15.48 -31.39 -12.22
C TYR A 148 15.23 -31.31 -10.71
N PRO A 149 14.41 -32.22 -10.14
CA PRO A 149 14.17 -32.25 -8.71
C PRO A 149 15.43 -32.70 -7.96
N ASP A 150 15.81 -31.95 -6.92
CA ASP A 150 16.94 -32.30 -6.04
C ASP A 150 16.44 -33.00 -4.77
N ASN A 151 15.22 -32.66 -4.31
CA ASN A 151 14.57 -33.22 -3.13
C ASN A 151 13.33 -34.05 -3.50
N PRO A 152 12.93 -35.03 -2.66
CA PRO A 152 11.74 -35.85 -2.91
C PRO A 152 10.41 -35.09 -2.97
N THR A 153 10.37 -33.86 -2.43
CA THR A 153 9.18 -33.01 -2.40
C THR A 153 9.13 -31.99 -3.54
N ASP A 154 10.14 -31.97 -4.40
CA ASP A 154 10.19 -31.04 -5.52
C ASP A 154 9.22 -31.46 -6.62
N ALA A 155 8.68 -30.48 -7.35
CA ALA A 155 7.90 -30.76 -8.54
C ALA A 155 8.83 -31.33 -9.63
N ALA A 156 8.46 -32.48 -10.20
CA ALA A 156 9.21 -33.10 -11.28
C ALA A 156 8.91 -32.40 -12.62
N SER A 157 9.95 -32.01 -13.35
CA SER A 157 9.81 -31.55 -14.74
C SER A 157 9.49 -32.73 -15.66
N LYS A 158 8.76 -32.47 -16.76
CA LYS A 158 8.48 -33.52 -17.76
C LYS A 158 9.77 -34.14 -18.30
N LEU A 159 10.79 -33.32 -18.54
CA LEU A 159 12.09 -33.77 -19.01
C LEU A 159 12.74 -34.76 -18.04
N TYR A 160 12.71 -34.47 -16.74
CA TYR A 160 13.22 -35.40 -15.72
C TYR A 160 12.47 -36.74 -15.74
N VAL A 161 11.13 -36.71 -15.84
CA VAL A 161 10.31 -37.93 -15.90
C VAL A 161 10.61 -38.73 -17.17
N ASP A 162 10.66 -38.07 -18.33
CA ASP A 162 10.96 -38.71 -19.61
C ASP A 162 12.34 -39.39 -19.60
N ASP A 163 13.36 -38.72 -19.06
CA ASP A 163 14.71 -39.30 -18.92
C ASP A 163 14.73 -40.49 -17.96
N SER A 164 14.01 -40.40 -16.85
CA SER A 164 13.91 -41.48 -15.87
C SER A 164 13.25 -42.72 -16.48
N VAL A 165 12.18 -42.52 -17.26
CA VAL A 165 11.48 -43.60 -17.98
C VAL A 165 12.37 -44.21 -19.06
N ARG A 166 13.01 -43.38 -19.88
CA ARG A 166 13.92 -43.84 -20.94
C ARG A 166 15.07 -44.70 -20.39
N ASN A 167 15.67 -44.29 -19.27
CA ASN A 167 16.70 -45.08 -18.58
C ASN A 167 16.20 -46.46 -18.14
N PHE A 168 14.92 -46.58 -17.78
CA PHE A 168 14.31 -47.86 -17.42
C PHE A 168 14.06 -48.73 -18.66
N GLU A 169 13.57 -48.14 -19.74
CA GLU A 169 13.37 -48.83 -21.03
C GLU A 169 14.68 -49.40 -21.58
N GLU A 170 15.77 -48.64 -21.55
CA GLU A 170 17.09 -49.08 -21.99
C GLU A 170 17.57 -50.32 -21.22
N LYS A 171 17.36 -50.36 -19.90
CA LYS A 171 17.71 -51.52 -19.06
C LYS A 171 16.90 -52.77 -19.43
N ILE A 172 15.60 -52.60 -19.70
CA ILE A 172 14.74 -53.71 -20.17
C ILE A 172 15.25 -54.26 -21.50
N THR A 173 15.60 -53.37 -22.44
CA THR A 173 16.14 -53.78 -23.74
C THR A 173 17.42 -54.61 -23.58
N ILE A 174 18.34 -54.19 -22.71
CA ILE A 174 19.57 -54.94 -22.42
C ILE A 174 19.25 -56.33 -21.86
N ILE A 175 18.37 -56.41 -20.86
CA ILE A 175 17.96 -57.69 -20.25
C ILE A 175 17.35 -58.63 -21.29
N ASN A 176 16.45 -58.13 -22.13
CA ASN A 176 15.82 -58.92 -23.20
C ASN A 176 16.85 -59.45 -24.21
N ASN A 177 17.84 -58.62 -24.57
CA ASN A 177 18.90 -59.04 -25.48
C ASN A 177 19.77 -60.15 -24.86
N VAL A 178 20.16 -60.01 -23.58
CA VAL A 178 20.93 -61.03 -22.86
C VAL A 178 20.14 -62.34 -22.78
N LEU A 179 18.85 -62.28 -22.44
CA LEU A 179 17.98 -63.44 -22.36
C LEU A 179 17.87 -64.16 -23.72
N LYS A 180 17.70 -63.40 -24.81
CA LYS A 180 17.64 -63.94 -26.18
C LYS A 180 18.92 -64.68 -26.55
N VAL A 181 20.09 -64.13 -26.22
CA VAL A 181 21.38 -64.78 -26.47
C VAL A 181 21.53 -66.05 -25.63
N LEU A 182 21.20 -65.99 -24.34
CA LEU A 182 21.32 -67.14 -23.44
C LEU A 182 20.42 -68.29 -23.88
N LEU A 183 19.15 -68.01 -24.17
CA LEU A 183 18.21 -69.01 -24.69
C LEU A 183 18.69 -69.60 -26.02
N GLY A 184 19.23 -68.77 -26.91
CA GLY A 184 19.82 -69.22 -28.16
C GLY A 184 21.01 -70.17 -27.96
N ASN A 185 21.91 -69.86 -27.02
CA ASN A 185 23.04 -70.71 -26.65
C ASN A 185 22.58 -72.04 -26.05
N MET A 186 21.60 -72.00 -25.14
CA MET A 186 21.02 -73.20 -24.53
C MET A 186 20.40 -74.13 -25.58
N MET A 187 19.61 -73.59 -26.51
CA MET A 187 19.03 -74.37 -27.61
C MET A 187 20.11 -74.99 -28.50
N ARG A 188 21.16 -74.23 -28.87
CA ARG A 188 22.29 -74.78 -29.66
C ARG A 188 23.00 -75.93 -28.95
N ASN A 189 23.24 -75.81 -27.64
CA ASN A 189 23.88 -76.87 -26.85
C ASN A 189 23.00 -78.12 -26.77
N ILE A 190 21.69 -77.95 -26.55
CA ILE A 190 20.72 -79.06 -26.54
C ILE A 190 20.71 -79.78 -27.89
N ILE A 191 20.59 -79.04 -29.00
CA ILE A 191 20.62 -79.61 -30.35
C ILE A 191 21.93 -80.36 -30.60
N THR A 192 23.07 -79.77 -30.23
CA THR A 192 24.38 -80.40 -30.40
C THR A 192 24.49 -81.72 -29.63
N ASN A 193 24.00 -81.76 -28.39
CA ASN A 193 24.02 -82.96 -27.57
C ASN A 193 23.06 -84.04 -28.08
N LEU A 194 21.87 -83.65 -28.55
CA LEU A 194 20.92 -84.58 -29.16
C LEU A 194 21.48 -85.21 -30.45
N ASN A 195 22.14 -84.42 -31.30
CA ASN A 195 22.78 -84.95 -32.51
C ASN A 195 23.88 -85.96 -32.15
N LYS A 196 24.75 -85.63 -31.19
CA LYS A 196 25.78 -86.57 -30.70
C LYS A 196 25.18 -87.89 -30.18
N LEU A 197 24.07 -87.83 -29.44
CA LEU A 197 23.38 -89.02 -28.95
C LEU A 197 22.76 -89.84 -30.10
N ASN A 198 22.17 -89.17 -31.08
CA ASN A 198 21.62 -89.81 -32.27
C ASN A 198 22.72 -90.53 -33.07
N ASP A 199 23.87 -89.90 -33.25
CA ASP A 199 25.02 -90.50 -33.92
C ASP A 199 25.49 -91.76 -33.18
N GLN A 200 25.56 -91.72 -31.83
CA GLN A 200 25.92 -92.89 -31.00
C GLN A 200 24.94 -94.06 -31.14
N LEU A 201 23.64 -93.80 -31.34
CA LEU A 201 22.63 -94.85 -31.53
C LEU A 201 22.73 -95.54 -32.91
N HIS A 202 23.26 -94.86 -33.93
CA HIS A 202 23.37 -95.39 -35.30
C HIS A 202 24.64 -96.23 -35.53
N VAL A 203 25.56 -96.36 -34.56
CA VAL A 203 26.79 -97.17 -34.70
C VAL A 203 26.63 -98.59 -34.14
N THR A 204 25.51 -99.26 -34.38
CA THR A 204 25.47 -100.73 -34.30
C THR A 204 25.81 -101.28 -35.68
N PRO A 205 27.00 -101.87 -35.91
CA PRO A 205 27.23 -102.58 -37.15
C PRO A 205 26.30 -103.79 -37.15
N GLN A 206 25.41 -103.88 -38.14
CA GLN A 206 24.92 -105.20 -38.52
C GLN A 206 26.15 -106.00 -38.97
N SER A 207 26.62 -106.89 -38.12
CA SER A 207 27.60 -107.90 -38.47
C SER A 207 27.04 -108.70 -39.65
N GLU A 208 27.54 -108.44 -40.85
CA GLU A 208 27.37 -109.35 -41.98
C GLU A 208 28.11 -110.64 -41.60
N MET A 209 27.33 -111.61 -41.16
CA MET A 209 27.74 -112.99 -40.96
C MET A 209 27.87 -113.62 -42.35
N THR A 210 29.06 -113.51 -42.95
CA THR A 210 29.41 -114.33 -44.12
C THR A 210 29.56 -115.79 -43.68
N ILE A 211 28.64 -116.62 -44.13
CA ILE A 211 28.71 -118.08 -44.05
C ILE A 211 29.28 -118.55 -45.39
N GLU A 212 30.54 -119.00 -45.40
CA GLU A 212 31.08 -120.02 -46.31
C GLU A 212 32.13 -120.86 -45.59
#